data_AF-A0AAW8C6T3-F1
#
_entry.id   AF-A0AAW8C6T3-F1
#
_cell.length_a   1.000
_cell.length_b   1.000
_cell.length_c   1.000
_cell.angle_alpha   90.00
_cell.angle_beta   90.00
_cell.angle_gamma   90.00
#
_symmetry.space_group_name_H-M   'P 1'
#
loop_
_entity.id
_entity.type
_entity.pdbx_description
1 polymer ?
#
loop_
_entity_poly.entity_id
_entity_poly.type
_entity_poly.pdbx_seq_one_letter_code
_entity_poly.pdbx_strand_id
1 'polypeptide(L)'
;MDKQNTRVVRVFIASPFFNDEQLNRVKRLESALSNNPFVADIFSAMFYQHERLTFGSMEWRTAVFHNDLKYLRRADVVVAIHDFVVVRLLKLVTHMHFKSLLF
;
A
#
# COMPACT_ATOMS: atom_id res chain seq x y z
N MET A 1 24.80 -15.80 -16.86
CA MET A 1 24.66 -14.38 -16.48
C MET A 1 25.48 -14.15 -15.22
N ASP A 2 26.53 -13.34 -15.31
CA ASP A 2 27.34 -12.97 -14.16
C ASP A 2 26.51 -12.14 -13.17
N LYS A 3 26.25 -12.72 -11.99
CA LYS A 3 25.51 -12.08 -10.88
C LYS A 3 26.33 -11.03 -10.11
N GLN A 4 27.56 -10.75 -10.54
CA GLN A 4 28.59 -10.10 -9.71
C GLN A 4 28.52 -8.56 -9.67
N ASN A 5 27.61 -7.87 -10.38
CA ASN A 5 27.55 -6.40 -10.36
C ASN A 5 26.15 -5.78 -10.41
N THR A 6 25.13 -6.54 -10.02
CA THR A 6 23.75 -6.02 -10.02
C THR A 6 23.50 -5.20 -8.77
N ARG A 7 23.30 -3.88 -8.90
CA ARG A 7 22.81 -3.05 -7.80
C ARG A 7 21.41 -3.51 -7.42
N VAL A 8 21.27 -4.00 -6.20
CA VAL A 8 20.00 -4.35 -5.58
C VAL A 8 19.40 -3.13 -4.86
N VAL A 9 18.08 -3.02 -4.86
CA VAL A 9 17.31 -1.84 -4.43
C VAL A 9 16.49 -2.19 -3.19
N ARG A 10 16.45 -1.28 -2.21
CA ARG A 10 15.57 -1.37 -1.04
C ARG A 10 14.31 -0.55 -1.30
N VAL A 11 13.16 -1.17 -1.13
CA VAL A 11 11.86 -0.58 -1.47
C VAL A 11 11.09 -0.24 -0.20
N PHE A 12 10.59 1.00 -0.11
CA PHE A 12 9.58 1.39 0.88
C PHE A 12 8.20 1.39 0.22
N ILE A 13 7.26 0.59 0.74
CA ILE A 13 5.87 0.57 0.28
C ILE A 13 5.06 1.58 1.09
N ALA A 14 4.51 2.58 0.40
CA ALA A 14 3.56 3.53 0.96
C ALA A 14 2.15 3.18 0.48
N SER A 15 1.33 2.58 1.34
CA SER A 15 -0.03 2.17 0.97
C SER A 15 -0.99 2.31 2.15
N PRO A 16 -2.26 2.68 1.91
CA PRO A 16 -3.32 2.41 2.87
C PRO A 16 -3.51 0.89 3.05
N PHE A 17 -4.01 0.46 4.21
CA PHE A 17 -4.26 -0.96 4.56
C PHE A 17 -5.48 -1.12 5.49
N PHE A 18 -6.48 -0.27 5.33
CA PHE A 18 -7.67 -0.14 6.17
C PHE A 18 -8.81 -1.10 5.81
N ASN A 19 -8.78 -1.72 4.63
CA ASN A 19 -9.79 -2.67 4.17
C ASN A 19 -9.18 -3.82 3.36
N ASP A 20 -9.96 -4.86 3.09
CA ASP A 20 -9.50 -6.08 2.41
C ASP A 20 -8.97 -5.84 1.00
N GLU A 21 -9.55 -4.88 0.26
CA GLU A 21 -9.09 -4.54 -1.07
C GLU A 21 -7.70 -3.90 -1.02
N GLN A 22 -7.50 -2.96 -0.11
CA GLN A 22 -6.20 -2.31 0.13
C GLN A 22 -5.16 -3.35 0.57
N LEU A 23 -5.52 -4.25 1.50
CA LEU A 23 -4.66 -5.34 1.93
C LEU A 23 -4.28 -6.27 0.76
N ASN A 24 -5.22 -6.58 -0.13
CA ASN A 24 -4.95 -7.40 -1.32
C ASN A 24 -3.95 -6.71 -2.26
N ARG A 25 -4.12 -5.41 -2.51
CA ARG A 25 -3.19 -4.62 -3.35
C ARG A 25 -1.78 -4.63 -2.76
N VAL A 26 -1.63 -4.46 -1.44
CA VAL A 26 -0.32 -4.54 -0.77
C VAL A 26 0.31 -5.93 -0.94
N LYS A 27 -0.43 -7.00 -0.65
CA LYS A 27 0.07 -8.38 -0.78
C LYS A 27 0.52 -8.71 -2.21
N ARG A 28 -0.22 -8.23 -3.22
CA ARG A 28 0.16 -8.41 -4.63
C ARG A 28 1.46 -7.68 -4.97
N LEU A 29 1.63 -6.44 -4.48
CA LEU A 29 2.86 -5.68 -4.67
C LEU A 29 4.04 -6.35 -3.97
N GLU A 30 3.87 -6.78 -2.73
CA GLU A 30 4.91 -7.47 -1.95
C GLU A 30 5.35 -8.76 -2.64
N SER A 31 4.41 -9.56 -3.15
CA SER A 31 4.71 -10.77 -3.92
C SER A 31 5.48 -10.46 -5.20
N ALA A 32 5.09 -9.42 -5.95
CA ALA A 32 5.79 -9.03 -7.16
C ALA A 32 7.22 -8.54 -6.88
N LEU A 33 7.41 -7.72 -5.84
CA LEU A 33 8.72 -7.20 -5.42
C LEU A 33 9.62 -8.31 -4.87
N SER A 34 9.08 -9.26 -4.10
CA SER A 34 9.86 -10.37 -3.54
C SER A 34 10.41 -11.32 -4.61
N ASN A 35 9.74 -11.39 -5.76
CA ASN A 35 10.18 -12.18 -6.92
C ASN A 35 11.13 -11.41 -7.86
N ASN A 36 11.39 -10.13 -7.60
CA ASN A 36 12.23 -9.30 -8.45
C ASN A 36 13.71 -9.44 -8.04
N PRO A 37 14.61 -9.95 -8.91
CA PRO A 37 16.02 -10.18 -8.57
C PRO A 37 16.82 -8.89 -8.30
N PHE A 38 16.25 -7.73 -8.61
CA PHE A 38 16.86 -6.42 -8.34
C PHE A 38 16.40 -5.82 -7.00
N VAL A 39 15.50 -6.48 -6.26
CA VAL A 39 15.03 -6.01 -4.95
C VAL A 39 15.75 -6.79 -3.84
N ALA A 40 16.44 -6.08 -2.95
CA ALA A 40 17.13 -6.68 -1.81
C ALA A 40 16.25 -6.80 -0.56
N ASP A 41 15.42 -5.78 -0.32
CA ASP A 41 14.63 -5.68 0.90
C ASP A 41 13.37 -4.84 0.65
N ILE A 42 12.31 -5.15 1.40
CA ILE A 42 11.01 -4.49 1.30
C ILE A 42 10.59 -4.09 2.71
N PHE A 43 10.33 -2.80 2.89
CA PHE A 43 9.70 -2.29 4.10
C PHE A 43 8.25 -1.90 3.81
N SER A 44 7.34 -2.43 4.64
CA SER A 44 5.91 -2.12 4.63
C SER A 44 5.51 -1.72 6.05
N ALA A 45 4.95 -0.51 6.19
CA ALA A 45 4.52 0.03 7.49
C ALA A 45 3.48 -0.86 8.20
N MET A 46 2.82 -1.76 7.47
CA MET A 46 1.84 -2.70 8.01
C MET A 46 2.45 -3.69 9.01
N PHE A 47 3.68 -4.17 8.77
CA PHE A 47 4.24 -5.33 9.48
C PHE A 47 5.00 -5.01 10.77
N TYR A 48 5.28 -3.74 11.05
CA TYR A 48 6.11 -3.34 12.19
C TYR A 48 5.28 -2.67 13.28
N GLN A 49 4.35 -3.42 13.85
CA GLN A 49 3.50 -2.94 14.93
C GLN A 49 4.26 -2.95 16.26
N HIS A 50 4.28 -1.82 16.97
CA HIS A 50 4.87 -1.70 18.30
C HIS A 50 3.94 -2.29 19.37
N GLU A 51 3.70 -3.61 19.35
CA GLU A 51 2.70 -4.32 20.17
C GLU A 51 2.91 -4.16 21.69
N ARG A 52 4.13 -3.83 22.12
CA ARG A 52 4.44 -3.55 23.53
C ARG A 52 3.93 -2.20 24.02
N LEU A 53 3.52 -1.31 23.12
CA LEU A 53 3.01 0.02 23.44
C LEU A 53 1.49 0.03 23.22
N THR A 54 0.77 0.76 24.08
CA THR A 54 -0.68 0.92 23.92
C THR A 54 -0.97 1.60 22.59
N PHE A 55 -1.75 0.93 21.74
CA PHE A 55 -2.13 1.45 20.44
C PHE A 55 -2.70 2.88 20.54
N GLY A 56 -2.18 3.79 19.73
CA GLY A 56 -2.62 5.19 19.71
C GLY A 56 -2.07 6.09 20.81
N SER A 57 -1.32 5.57 21.79
CA SER A 57 -0.65 6.40 22.81
C SER A 57 0.40 7.33 22.19
N MET A 58 0.82 8.36 22.93
CA MET A 58 1.86 9.28 22.45
C MET A 58 3.18 8.55 22.14
N GLU A 59 3.55 7.61 22.99
CA GLU A 59 4.73 6.77 22.86
C GLU A 59 4.61 5.88 21.62
N TRP A 60 3.45 5.23 21.43
CA TRP A 60 3.19 4.39 20.26
C TRP A 60 3.28 5.21 18.96
N ARG A 61 2.62 6.36 18.92
CA ARG A 61 2.62 7.26 17.75
C ARG A 61 4.03 7.75 17.41
N THR A 62 4.80 8.10 18.44
CA THR A 62 6.19 8.54 18.30
C THR A 62 7.08 7.41 17.79
N ALA A 63 6.88 6.18 18.28
CA ALA A 63 7.64 5.01 17.85
C ALA A 63 7.36 4.65 16.39
N VAL A 64 6.09 4.55 16.00
CA VAL A 64 5.66 4.27 14.62
C VAL A 64 6.23 5.31 13.66
N PHE A 65 6.05 6.60 13.96
CA PHE A 65 6.51 7.69 13.11
C PHE A 65 8.03 7.64 12.86
N HIS A 66 8.83 7.44 13.92
CA HIS A 66 10.28 7.34 13.78
C HIS A 66 10.71 6.06 13.05
N ASN A 67 9.99 4.95 13.24
CA ASN A 67 10.24 3.71 12.53
C ASN A 67 10.04 3.91 11.02
N ASP A 68 8.91 4.49 10.62
CA ASP A 68 8.62 4.79 9.22
C ASP A 68 9.67 5.72 8.61
N LEU A 69 10.05 6.80 9.30
CA LEU A 69 11.11 7.70 8.83
C LEU A 69 12.46 7.00 8.68
N LYS A 70 12.81 6.09 9.60
CA LYS A 70 14.06 5.34 9.54
C LYS A 70 14.13 4.49 8.27
N TYR A 71 13.05 3.78 7.94
CA TYR A 71 13.04 2.93 6.75
C TYR A 71 12.84 3.71 5.46
N LEU A 72 12.05 4.79 5.50
CA LEU A 72 11.92 5.72 4.38
C LEU A 72 13.27 6.32 3.98
N ARG A 73 14.07 6.77 4.94
CA ARG A 73 15.43 7.32 4.67
C ARG A 73 16.44 6.28 4.20
N ARG A 74 16.20 5.00 4.49
CA ARG A 74 17.08 3.90 4.08
C ARG A 74 16.73 3.35 2.69
N ALA A 75 15.50 3.57 2.24
CA ALA A 75 15.04 3.05 0.96
C ALA A 75 15.70 3.79 -0.20
N ASP A 76 15.96 3.04 -1.26
CA ASP A 76 16.49 3.59 -2.50
C ASP A 76 15.34 4.08 -3.40
N VAL A 77 14.15 3.48 -3.26
CA VAL A 77 12.91 3.90 -3.93
C VAL A 77 11.69 3.77 -3.02
N VAL A 78 10.69 4.62 -3.28
CA VAL A 78 9.36 4.54 -2.67
C VAL A 78 8.36 4.09 -3.73
N VAL A 79 7.56 3.06 -3.42
CA VAL A 79 6.44 2.62 -4.25
C VAL A 79 5.15 2.94 -3.52
N ALA A 80 4.38 3.88 -4.06
CA ALA A 80 3.10 4.28 -3.48
C ALA A 80 1.93 3.56 -4.17
N ILE A 81 1.06 2.93 -3.38
CA ILE A 81 -0.25 2.47 -3.86
C ILE A 81 -1.23 3.62 -3.64
N HIS A 82 -1.57 4.30 -4.72
CA HIS A 82 -2.54 5.37 -4.68
C HIS A 82 -3.95 4.78 -4.74
N ASP A 83 -4.72 4.96 -3.67
CA ASP A 83 -6.09 4.46 -3.58
C ASP A 83 -7.10 5.56 -3.92
N PHE A 84 -7.75 5.42 -5.09
CA PHE A 84 -8.80 6.31 -5.51
C PHE A 84 -10.16 5.70 -5.19
N VAL A 85 -10.93 6.37 -4.34
CA VAL A 85 -12.38 6.16 -4.31
C VAL A 85 -12.94 6.83 -5.55
N VAL A 86 -13.19 6.06 -6.61
CA VAL A 86 -14.05 6.55 -7.69
C VAL A 86 -15.45 6.65 -7.09
N VAL A 87 -15.84 7.84 -6.62
CA VAL A 87 -17.24 8.16 -6.32
C VAL A 87 -17.97 8.15 -7.67
N ARG A 88 -18.44 6.97 -8.07
CA ARG A 88 -19.19 6.80 -9.31
C ARG A 88 -20.60 7.33 -9.09
N LEU A 89 -20.75 8.65 -9.20
CA LEU A 89 -22.03 9.38 -9.17
C LEU A 89 -22.96 9.06 -10.37
N LEU A 90 -22.74 7.95 -11.08
CA LEU A 90 -23.37 7.64 -12.37
C LEU A 90 -24.22 6.36 -12.39
N LYS A 91 -24.71 5.87 -11.24
CA LYS A 91 -25.73 4.80 -11.22
C LYS A 91 -27.18 5.28 -11.00
N LEU A 92 -27.41 6.58 -10.80
CA LEU A 92 -28.75 7.10 -10.54
C LEU A 92 -29.53 7.58 -11.79
N VAL A 93 -28.90 7.69 -12.96
CA VAL A 93 -29.57 8.22 -14.18
C VAL A 93 -30.09 7.12 -15.12
N THR A 94 -29.63 5.87 -15.01
CA THR A 94 -30.01 4.81 -15.98
C THR A 94 -31.28 4.03 -15.64
N HIS A 95 -31.94 4.28 -14.52
CA HIS A 95 -33.18 3.57 -14.13
C HIS A 95 -34.48 4.36 -14.30
N MET A 96 -34.44 5.62 -14.79
CA MET A 96 -35.63 6.49 -14.80
C MET A 96 -36.32 6.68 -16.17
N HIS A 97 -35.98 5.92 -17.22
CA HIS A 97 -36.60 6.13 -18.55
C HIS A 97 -36.86 4.87 -19.38
N PHE A 98 -37.37 3.79 -18.79
CA PHE A 98 -37.85 2.63 -19.60
C PHE A 98 -39.18 2.01 -19.14
N LYS A 99 -40.07 2.83 -18.55
CA LYS A 99 -41.47 2.45 -18.30
C LYS A 99 -42.43 3.60 -18.63
N SER A 100 -42.55 3.96 -19.91
CA SER A 100 -43.77 4.68 -20.38
C SER A 100 -44.06 4.52 -21.88
N LEU A 101 -43.57 3.47 -22.54
CA LEU A 101 -43.91 3.20 -23.95
C LEU A 101 -44.58 1.83 -24.10
N LEU A 102 -45.77 1.70 -23.52
CA LEU A 102 -46.78 0.69 -23.82
C LEU A 102 -48.06 1.16 -23.13
N PHE A 103 -48.78 2.04 -23.81
CA PHE A 103 -50.24 2.18 -23.96
C PHE A 103 -50.52 3.48 -24.73
#